data_AF-A0A838SS34-F1
#
_entry.id   AF-A0A838SS34-F1
#
_cell.length_a   1.000
_cell.length_b   1.000
_cell.length_c   1.000
_cell.angle_alpha   90.00
_cell.angle_beta   90.00
_cell.angle_gamma   90.00
#
_symmetry.space_group_name_H-M   'P 1'
#
loop_
_entity.id
_entity.type
_entity.pdbx_description
1 polymer ?
#
loop_
_entity_poly.entity_id
_entity_poly.type
_entity_poly.pdbx_seq_one_letter_code
_entity_poly.pdbx_strand_id
1 'polypeptide(L)'
;MPTAAVPVPAAPSSAGPAGLGLGLKDRIAAGLERARRRSLTLTDIVDIPDLTRQHSPIMSPLVWDLAHVGNQEELWLLRDVGGREPLHQEIDDLYDAFKHPRRERPMLPLLSPADT
;
A
#
# COMPACT_ATOMS: atom_id res chain seq x y z
N MET A 1 10.38 -17.99 -16.66
CA MET A 1 8.95 -18.26 -16.91
C MET A 1 8.20 -16.97 -16.63
N PRO A 2 7.62 -16.28 -17.63
CA PRO A 2 6.90 -15.05 -17.37
C PRO A 2 5.61 -15.37 -16.60
N THR A 3 5.40 -14.70 -15.46
CA THR A 3 4.14 -14.81 -14.71
C THR A 3 3.05 -14.14 -15.55
N ALA A 4 2.00 -14.88 -15.90
CA ALA A 4 0.87 -14.30 -16.60
C ALA A 4 0.09 -13.41 -15.62
N ALA A 5 -0.15 -12.15 -15.98
CA ALA A 5 -1.06 -11.29 -15.25
C ALA A 5 -2.45 -11.92 -15.26
N VAL A 6 -3.02 -12.16 -14.07
CA VAL A 6 -4.41 -12.62 -13.95
C VAL A 6 -5.32 -11.47 -14.40
N PRO A 7 -6.17 -11.66 -15.41
CA PRO A 7 -7.06 -10.60 -15.86
C PRO A 7 -8.10 -10.31 -14.77
N VAL A 8 -8.17 -9.06 -14.33
CA VAL A 8 -9.20 -8.58 -13.42
C VAL A 8 -10.54 -8.60 -14.18
N PRO A 9 -11.59 -9.28 -13.67
CA PRO A 9 -12.89 -9.26 -14.31
C PRO A 9 -13.44 -7.84 -14.33
N ALA A 10 -13.94 -7.39 -15.48
CA ALA A 10 -14.60 -6.10 -15.61
C ALA A 10 -15.72 -5.96 -14.57
N ALA A 11 -15.66 -4.89 -13.77
CA ALA A 11 -16.67 -4.61 -12.76
C ALA A 11 -18.06 -4.50 -13.43
N PRO A 12 -19.10 -5.10 -12.84
CA PRO A 12 -20.46 -4.95 -13.36
C PRO A 12 -20.85 -3.47 -13.34
N SER A 13 -21.31 -2.96 -14.49
CA SER A 13 -21.85 -1.61 -14.61
C SER A 13 -23.09 -1.51 -13.73
N SER A 14 -22.96 -0.87 -12.57
CA SER A 14 -24.07 -0.53 -11.70
C SER A 14 -24.51 0.89 -12.02
N ALA A 15 -25.56 0.99 -12.85
CA ALA A 15 -26.38 2.19 -12.88
C ALA A 15 -27.09 2.32 -11.52
N GLY A 16 -26.39 2.91 -10.55
CA GLY A 16 -26.94 3.29 -9.24
C GLY A 16 -27.79 4.56 -9.32
N PRO A 17 -28.71 4.79 -8.37
CA PRO A 17 -29.64 5.92 -8.42
C PRO A 17 -28.89 7.25 -8.47
N ALA A 18 -29.36 8.15 -9.33
CA ALA A 18 -28.72 9.39 -9.79
C ALA A 18 -28.37 10.45 -8.71
N GLY A 19 -28.46 10.11 -7.42
CA GLY A 19 -28.03 10.96 -6.29
C GLY A 19 -26.72 10.54 -5.61
N LEU A 20 -26.16 9.36 -5.92
CA LEU A 20 -24.93 8.86 -5.28
C LEU A 20 -23.64 9.46 -5.86
N GLY A 21 -23.68 9.93 -7.12
CA GLY A 21 -22.48 10.30 -7.88
C GLY A 21 -21.78 11.58 -7.42
N LEU A 22 -22.53 12.59 -6.97
CA LEU A 22 -21.99 13.92 -6.63
C LEU A 22 -21.28 13.99 -5.27
N GLY A 23 -21.40 12.97 -4.42
CA GLY A 23 -20.70 12.89 -3.13
C GLY A 23 -19.95 11.57 -2.90
N LEU A 24 -19.93 10.65 -3.87
CA LEU A 24 -19.19 9.40 -3.72
C LEU A 24 -17.68 9.64 -3.75
N LYS A 25 -17.20 10.45 -4.70
CA LYS A 25 -15.76 10.77 -4.81
C LYS A 25 -15.25 11.43 -3.53
N ASP A 26 -15.99 12.41 -2.99
CA ASP A 26 -15.62 13.09 -1.74
C ASP A 26 -15.62 12.14 -0.55
N ARG A 27 -16.59 11.22 -0.46
CA ARG A 27 -16.60 10.20 0.60
C ARG A 27 -15.42 9.24 0.51
N ILE A 28 -15.05 8.82 -0.71
CA ILE A 28 -13.88 7.95 -0.94
C ILE A 28 -12.61 8.72 -0.58
N ALA A 29 -12.44 9.95 -1.08
CA ALA A 29 -11.30 10.80 -0.76
C ALA A 29 -11.15 11.02 0.75
N ALA A 30 -12.23 11.36 1.44
CA ALA A 30 -12.23 11.49 2.90
C ALA A 30 -11.91 10.16 3.61
N GLY A 31 -12.28 9.02 3.02
CA GLY A 31 -11.92 7.69 3.52
C GLY A 31 -10.42 7.41 3.42
N LEU A 32 -9.85 7.66 2.24
CA LEU A 32 -8.42 7.51 1.97
C LEU A 32 -7.58 8.44 2.87
N GLU A 33 -7.99 9.70 3.02
CA GLU A 33 -7.33 10.66 3.90
C GLU A 33 -7.36 10.22 5.38
N ARG A 34 -8.51 9.73 5.85
CA ARG A 34 -8.61 9.19 7.22
C ARG A 34 -7.72 7.97 7.42
N ALA A 35 -7.64 7.07 6.43
CA ALA A 35 -6.78 5.90 6.48
C ALA A 35 -5.31 6.30 6.52
N ARG A 36 -4.88 7.21 5.63
CA ARG A 36 -3.52 7.75 5.58
C ARG A 36 -3.11 8.35 6.91
N ARG A 37 -3.91 9.29 7.43
CA ARG A 37 -3.63 9.95 8.72
C ARG A 37 -3.54 8.95 9.87
N ARG A 38 -4.37 7.91 9.86
CA ARG A 38 -4.29 6.85 10.88
C ARG A 38 -3.00 6.05 10.77
N SER A 39 -2.59 5.65 9.57
CA SER A 39 -1.31 4.94 9.36
C SER A 39 -0.14 5.79 9.86
N LEU A 40 -0.07 7.06 9.47
CA LEU A 40 0.96 8.00 9.93
C LEU A 40 0.93 8.18 11.44
N THR A 41 -0.25 8.36 12.05
CA THR A 41 -0.35 8.48 13.51
C THR A 41 0.17 7.24 14.24
N LEU A 42 -0.06 6.04 13.70
CA LEU A 42 0.41 4.79 14.32
C LEU A 42 1.93 4.63 14.22
N THR A 43 2.57 5.21 13.20
CA THR A 43 4.02 5.16 12.99
C THR A 43 4.76 6.32 13.64
N ASP A 44 4.15 7.49 13.74
CA ASP A 44 4.76 8.71 14.30
C ASP A 44 4.87 8.69 15.83
N ILE A 45 4.12 7.81 16.50
CA ILE A 45 4.18 7.66 17.97
C ILE A 45 5.39 6.84 18.45
N VAL A 46 6.12 6.20 17.53
CA VAL A 46 7.32 5.40 17.85
C VAL A 46 8.57 6.05 17.28
N ASP A 47 9.72 5.72 17.85
CA ASP A 47 11.00 6.19 17.33
C ASP A 47 11.49 5.33 16.15
N ILE A 48 12.56 5.77 15.48
CA ILE A 48 13.15 5.06 14.34
C ILE A 48 13.56 3.62 14.69
N PRO A 49 14.23 3.34 15.84
CA PRO A 49 14.50 1.97 16.27
C PRO A 49 13.25 1.08 16.32
N ASP A 50 12.15 1.56 16.89
CA ASP A 50 10.91 0.78 16.98
C ASP A 50 10.22 0.65 15.62
N LEU A 51 10.28 1.67 14.76
CA LEU A 51 9.71 1.60 13.41
C LEU A 51 10.39 0.54 12.53
N THR A 52 11.70 0.36 12.70
CA THR A 52 12.52 -0.60 11.92
C THR A 52 12.61 -1.98 12.59
N ARG A 53 12.21 -2.11 13.85
CA ARG A 53 12.27 -3.35 14.60
C ARG A 53 11.17 -4.32 14.18
N GLN A 54 11.54 -5.59 14.04
CA GLN A 54 10.57 -6.69 14.11
C GLN A 54 10.32 -7.06 15.57
N HIS A 55 9.15 -6.73 16.09
CA HIS A 55 8.78 -7.06 17.47
C HIS A 55 8.50 -8.56 17.66
N SER A 56 8.09 -9.27 16.61
CA SER A 56 7.81 -10.71 16.63
C SER A 56 8.04 -11.33 15.25
N PRO A 57 8.51 -12.60 15.14
CA PRO A 57 8.72 -13.26 13.85
C PRO A 57 7.48 -13.38 12.96
N ILE A 58 6.28 -13.20 13.53
CA ILE A 58 5.01 -13.20 12.81
C ILE A 58 4.55 -11.79 12.39
N MET A 59 5.34 -10.74 12.63
CA MET A 59 5.05 -9.36 12.29
C MET A 59 6.09 -8.81 11.31
N SER A 60 5.70 -7.84 10.49
CA SER A 60 6.67 -7.00 9.78
C SER A 60 7.26 -5.95 10.73
N PRO A 61 8.41 -5.35 10.39
CA PRO A 61 8.72 -3.98 10.83
C PRO A 61 7.61 -3.02 10.38
N LEU A 62 7.31 -2.01 11.19
CA LEU A 62 6.26 -1.03 10.87
C LEU A 62 6.60 -0.23 9.60
N VAL A 63 7.89 0.07 9.39
CA VAL A 63 8.36 0.74 8.16
C VAL A 63 8.04 -0.08 6.90
N TRP A 64 8.06 -1.42 6.99
CA TRP A 64 7.68 -2.29 5.87
C TRP A 64 6.18 -2.18 5.59
N ASP A 65 5.35 -2.22 6.64
CA ASP A 65 3.89 -2.13 6.48
C ASP A 65 3.48 -0.75 5.93
N LEU A 66 4.13 0.34 6.35
CA LEU A 66 3.87 1.70 5.84
C LEU A 66 4.19 1.81 4.34
N ALA A 67 5.39 1.39 3.94
CA ALA A 67 5.79 1.38 2.53
C ALA A 67 4.92 0.44 1.69
N HIS A 68 4.54 -0.72 2.23
CA HIS A 68 3.62 -1.65 1.57
C HIS A 68 2.25 -1.02 1.29
N VAL A 69 1.69 -0.25 2.23
CA VAL A 69 0.43 0.47 2.01
C VAL A 69 0.57 1.48 0.86
N GLY A 70 1.67 2.24 0.83
CA GLY A 70 1.96 3.19 -0.25
C GLY A 70 2.11 2.50 -1.61
N ASN A 71 2.89 1.42 -1.67
CA ASN A 71 3.11 0.64 -2.89
C ASN A 71 1.79 0.03 -3.42
N GLN A 72 0.93 -0.51 -2.55
CA GLN A 72 -0.39 -1.02 -2.96
C GLN A 72 -1.32 0.08 -3.46
N GLU A 73 -1.33 1.25 -2.81
CA GLU A 73 -2.13 2.39 -3.29
C GLU A 73 -1.67 2.84 -4.68
N GLU A 74 -0.36 2.90 -4.91
CA GLU A 74 0.22 3.24 -6.21
C GLU A 74 -0.16 2.21 -7.29
N LEU A 75 0.08 0.92 -7.02
CA LEU A 75 -0.20 -0.18 -7.95
C LEU A 75 -1.65 -0.17 -8.43
N TRP A 76 -2.61 -0.06 -7.51
CA TRP A 76 -4.02 -0.19 -7.85
C TRP A 76 -4.67 1.12 -8.29
N LEU A 77 -4.40 2.23 -7.60
CA LEU A 77 -5.09 3.49 -7.88
C LEU A 77 -4.39 4.32 -8.94
N LEU A 78 -3.05 4.39 -8.90
CA LEU A 78 -2.29 5.25 -9.80
C LEU A 78 -1.93 4.55 -11.09
N ARG A 79 -1.45 3.29 -11.03
CA ARG A 79 -1.03 2.55 -12.22
C ARG A 79 -2.20 1.86 -12.91
N ASP A 80 -2.91 0.96 -12.23
CA ASP A 80 -4.00 0.18 -12.83
C ASP A 80 -5.19 1.06 -13.23
N VAL A 81 -5.82 1.75 -12.26
CA VAL A 81 -6.97 2.63 -12.56
C VAL A 81 -6.55 3.96 -13.20
N GLY A 82 -5.43 4.53 -12.75
CA GLY A 82 -4.99 5.87 -13.14
C GLY A 82 -4.13 5.93 -14.40
N GLY A 83 -3.63 4.80 -14.90
CA GLY A 83 -2.76 4.73 -16.09
C GLY A 83 -1.44 5.49 -15.95
N ARG A 84 -0.95 5.72 -14.72
CA ARG A 84 0.31 6.42 -14.46
C ARG A 84 1.49 5.46 -14.51
N GLU A 85 2.64 5.96 -14.94
CA GLU A 85 3.91 5.22 -14.86
C GLU A 85 4.32 4.97 -13.40
N PRO A 86 4.98 3.82 -13.11
CA PRO A 86 5.58 3.54 -11.82
C PRO A 86 6.53 4.65 -11.34
N LEU A 87 6.45 5.00 -10.06
CA LEU A 87 7.42 5.90 -9.41
C LEU A 87 8.71 5.16 -9.03
N HIS A 88 8.56 3.97 -8.41
CA HIS A 88 9.68 3.13 -7.96
C HIS A 88 9.42 1.65 -8.26
N GLN A 89 9.41 1.28 -9.54
CA GLN A 89 9.17 -0.12 -9.93
C GLN A 89 10.24 -1.08 -9.38
N GLU A 90 11.47 -0.60 -9.18
CA GLU A 90 12.61 -1.36 -8.72
C GLU A 90 12.48 -1.90 -7.30
N ILE A 91 11.56 -1.33 -6.48
CA ILE A 91 11.32 -1.77 -5.11
C ILE A 91 9.99 -2.51 -4.91
N ASP A 92 9.16 -2.66 -5.96
CA ASP A 92 7.85 -3.35 -5.86
C ASP A 92 7.99 -4.73 -5.22
N ASP A 93 9.03 -5.47 -5.62
CA ASP A 93 9.29 -6.82 -5.13
C ASP A 93 9.54 -6.87 -3.62
N LEU A 94 10.19 -5.85 -3.05
CA LEU A 94 10.48 -5.77 -1.61
C LEU A 94 9.20 -5.71 -0.76
N TYR A 95 8.13 -5.17 -1.33
CA TYR A 95 6.85 -4.97 -0.67
C TYR A 95 5.77 -5.97 -1.11
N ASP A 96 6.14 -7.01 -1.88
CA ASP A 96 5.24 -8.12 -2.17
C ASP A 96 5.12 -9.05 -0.96
N ALA A 97 3.92 -9.09 -0.36
CA ALA A 97 3.64 -9.90 0.82
C ALA A 97 3.77 -11.42 0.59
N PHE A 98 3.68 -11.89 -0.64
CA PHE A 98 3.81 -13.30 -1.01
C PHE A 98 5.25 -13.72 -1.27
N LYS A 99 6.14 -12.79 -1.66
CA LYS A 99 7.55 -13.08 -1.95
C LYS A 99 8.41 -13.16 -0.69
N HIS A 100 8.10 -12.36 0.33
CA HIS A 100 8.94 -12.22 1.52
C HIS A 100 8.22 -12.65 2.81
N PRO A 101 8.59 -13.81 3.39
CA PRO A 101 8.09 -14.25 4.69
C PRO A 101 8.33 -13.19 5.77
N ARG A 102 7.36 -13.01 6.69
CA ARG A 102 7.45 -11.95 7.72
C ARG A 102 8.75 -11.97 8.52
N ARG A 103 9.21 -13.16 8.91
CA ARG A 103 10.47 -13.38 9.65
C ARG A 103 11.72 -12.84 8.94
N GLU A 104 11.70 -12.71 7.62
CA GLU A 104 12.85 -12.29 6.80
C GLU A 104 12.80 -10.81 6.41
N ARG A 105 11.65 -10.14 6.55
CA ARG A 105 11.45 -8.73 6.16
C ARG A 105 12.48 -7.75 6.76
N PRO A 106 12.98 -7.92 8.01
CA PRO A 106 14.01 -7.03 8.55
C PRO A 106 15.36 -7.09 7.82
N MET A 107 15.61 -8.14 7.03
CA MET A 107 16.86 -8.35 6.30
C MET A 107 16.83 -7.76 4.89
N LEU A 108 15.68 -7.26 4.45
CA LEU A 108 15.53 -6.64 3.14
C LEU A 108 16.15 -5.23 3.14
N PRO A 109 16.61 -4.74 1.97
CA PRO A 109 17.07 -3.36 1.82
C PRO A 109 15.88 -2.40 1.77
N LEU A 110 15.20 -2.22 2.91
CA LEU A 110 14.00 -1.38 3.02
C LEU A 110 14.32 0.11 2.82
N LEU A 111 13.30 0.86 2.40
CA LEU A 111 13.35 2.33 2.42
C LEU A 111 13.63 2.83 3.85
N SER A 112 14.35 3.95 3.94
CA SER A 112 14.52 4.61 5.23
C SER A 112 13.19 5.19 5.70
N PRO A 113 12.98 5.40 7.01
CA PRO A 113 11.78 6.06 7.51
C PRO A 113 11.49 7.44 6.90
N ALA A 114 12.51 8.12 6.36
CA ALA A 114 12.34 9.41 5.68
C ALA A 114 11.88 9.27 4.22
N ASP A 115 12.03 8.09 3.64
CA ASP A 115 11.70 7.78 2.24
C ASP A 115 10.40 6.96 2.11
N THR A 116 9.81 6.52 3.22
CA THR A 116 8.48 5.87 3.29
C THR A 116 7.35 6.87 3.43
#